data_AF-A0A3L7SYS5-F1
#
_entry.id   AF-A0A3L7SYS5-F1
#
_cell.length_a   1.000
_cell.length_b   1.000
_cell.length_c   1.000
_cell.angle_alpha   90.00
_cell.angle_beta   90.00
_cell.angle_gamma   90.00
#
_symmetry.space_group_name_H-M   'P 1'
#
loop_
_entity.id
_entity.type
_entity.pdbx_description
1 polymer ?
#
loop_
_entity_poly.entity_id
_entity_poly.type
_entity_poly.pdbx_seq_one_letter_code
_entity_poly.pdbx_strand_id
1 'polypeptide(L)'
;MTRCYPYFCSLLLLCIFIAGCKSPNHKLESELRARDNDIDYLKNELYRSKTYNKAMEMELHATRGEVPPGTPYDPLNKVYPLKNITLGRQTGGVDLDGQTGEEALQVIIEPKDAESHVVKVPGNVLIQVIEISTEGLKTPLSTWQVSNDELSKSWRNGLLTTGYALTMQWKLWPNSDKLRVIVHFKLDDGRLFEAEKDFTLKLPPAYLRKAPSVETQTIPPTSTMIIPTPGL
;
A
#
# COMPACT_ATOMS: atom_id res chain seq x y z
N MET A 1 -76.49 65.15 -35.63
CA MET A 1 -75.59 65.38 -36.78
C MET A 1 -74.17 65.08 -36.36
N THR A 2 -73.66 63.99 -36.91
CA THR A 2 -72.28 63.51 -36.85
C THR A 2 -71.37 64.35 -37.75
N ARG A 3 -70.13 64.61 -37.30
CA ARG A 3 -68.89 64.80 -38.09
C ARG A 3 -67.75 65.05 -37.08
N CYS A 4 -67.19 64.00 -36.49
CA CYS A 4 -66.11 63.18 -37.03
C CYS A 4 -64.87 64.03 -37.38
N TYR A 5 -63.91 64.07 -36.46
CA TYR A 5 -62.59 64.73 -36.57
C TYR A 5 -61.58 63.65 -37.03
N PRO A 6 -61.33 63.47 -38.35
CA PRO A 6 -60.52 62.36 -38.86
C PRO A 6 -59.05 62.42 -38.44
N TYR A 7 -58.56 63.62 -38.11
CA TYR A 7 -57.15 63.85 -37.77
C TYR A 7 -56.79 63.43 -36.34
N PHE A 8 -57.73 63.49 -35.40
CA PHE A 8 -57.46 63.15 -34.00
C PHE A 8 -57.38 61.63 -33.79
N CYS A 9 -58.17 60.87 -34.55
CA CYS A 9 -58.13 59.41 -34.54
C CYS A 9 -56.86 58.88 -35.24
N SER A 10 -56.40 59.56 -36.30
CA SER A 10 -55.16 59.20 -37.03
C SER A 10 -53.89 59.43 -36.20
N LEU A 11 -53.83 60.48 -35.38
CA LEU A 11 -52.66 60.76 -34.55
C LEU A 11 -52.56 59.79 -33.35
N LEU A 12 -53.71 59.43 -32.77
CA LEU A 12 -53.79 58.46 -31.67
C LEU A 12 -53.38 57.05 -32.14
N LEU A 13 -53.79 56.65 -33.35
CA LEU A 13 -53.39 55.38 -33.97
C LEU A 13 -51.89 55.33 -34.27
N LEU A 14 -51.31 56.45 -34.74
CA LEU A 14 -49.87 56.53 -34.99
C LEU A 14 -49.05 56.35 -33.71
N CYS A 15 -49.48 56.95 -32.58
CA CYS A 15 -48.81 56.81 -31.28
C CYS A 15 -48.87 55.38 -30.71
N ILE A 16 -49.92 54.61 -31.02
CA ILE A 16 -50.05 53.22 -30.57
C ILE A 16 -49.11 52.29 -31.36
N PHE A 17 -48.82 52.60 -32.63
CA PHE A 17 -47.87 51.82 -33.45
C PHE A 17 -46.40 52.01 -33.07
N ILE A 18 -46.02 53.14 -32.46
CA ILE A 18 -44.64 53.40 -31.98
C ILE A 18 -44.40 52.83 -30.56
N ALA A 19 -45.45 52.44 -29.84
CA ALA A 19 -45.35 51.93 -28.48
C ALA A 19 -45.21 50.40 -28.36
N GLY A 20 -45.14 49.66 -29.48
CA GLY A 20 -45.21 48.19 -29.46
C GLY A 20 -44.17 47.49 -30.31
N CYS A 21 -43.02 47.14 -29.72
CA CYS A 21 -42.28 45.88 -29.93
C CYS A 21 -41.06 45.83 -28.99
N LYS A 22 -41.26 45.47 -27.70
CA LYS A 22 -40.15 44.92 -26.91
C LYS A 22 -39.80 43.58 -27.54
N SER A 23 -38.70 43.52 -28.30
CA SER A 23 -38.34 42.30 -29.00
C SER A 23 -38.04 41.17 -27.99
N PRO A 24 -38.51 39.93 -28.24
CA PRO A 24 -38.23 38.78 -27.38
C PRO A 24 -36.72 38.46 -27.26
N ASN A 25 -35.90 39.03 -28.14
CA ASN A 25 -34.45 38.86 -28.16
C ASN A 25 -33.78 39.45 -26.91
N HIS A 26 -34.30 40.54 -26.34
CA HIS A 26 -33.67 41.16 -25.16
C HIS A 26 -33.73 40.23 -23.93
N LYS A 27 -34.78 39.42 -23.80
CA LYS A 27 -34.90 38.44 -22.70
C LYS A 27 -33.90 37.30 -22.89
N LEU A 28 -33.81 36.77 -24.11
CA LEU A 28 -32.83 35.74 -24.50
C LEU A 28 -31.39 36.21 -24.29
N GLU A 29 -31.08 37.46 -24.67
CA GLU A 29 -29.75 38.05 -24.50
C GLU A 29 -29.40 38.25 -23.02
N SER A 30 -30.37 38.66 -22.19
CA SER A 30 -30.17 38.77 -20.74
C SER A 30 -29.96 37.42 -20.07
N GLU A 31 -30.64 36.37 -20.55
CA GLU A 31 -30.51 35.00 -20.03
C GLU A 31 -29.19 34.36 -20.46
N LEU A 32 -28.75 34.60 -21.70
CA LEU A 32 -27.41 34.21 -22.17
C LEU A 32 -26.31 34.84 -21.30
N ARG A 33 -26.39 36.15 -21.05
CA ARG A 33 -25.42 36.83 -20.16
C ARG A 33 -25.43 36.27 -18.75
N ALA A 34 -26.59 35.92 -18.21
CA ALA A 34 -26.67 35.29 -16.89
C ALA A 34 -25.99 33.91 -16.90
N ARG A 35 -26.21 33.11 -17.94
CA ARG A 35 -25.58 31.79 -18.07
C ARG A 35 -24.08 31.86 -18.28
N ASP A 36 -23.59 32.81 -19.06
CA ASP A 36 -22.14 33.03 -19.23
C ASP A 36 -21.49 33.41 -17.90
N ASN A 37 -22.12 34.30 -17.13
CA ASN A 37 -21.65 34.66 -15.78
C ASN A 37 -21.65 33.45 -14.82
N ASP A 38 -22.70 32.61 -14.86
CA ASP A 38 -22.77 31.40 -14.04
C ASP A 38 -21.68 30.40 -14.42
N ILE A 39 -21.40 30.23 -15.72
CA ILE A 39 -20.33 29.37 -16.21
C ILE A 39 -18.97 29.86 -15.71
N ASP A 40 -18.71 31.15 -15.79
CA ASP A 40 -17.45 31.73 -15.34
C ASP A 40 -17.30 31.63 -13.82
N TYR A 41 -18.39 31.85 -13.07
CA TYR A 41 -18.43 31.62 -11.64
C TYR A 41 -18.11 30.16 -11.28
N LEU A 42 -18.79 29.20 -11.91
CA LEU A 42 -18.58 27.76 -11.65
C LEU A 42 -17.17 27.30 -12.03
N LYS A 43 -16.62 27.81 -13.14
CA LYS A 43 -15.24 27.52 -13.54
C LYS A 43 -14.24 28.03 -12.51
N ASN A 44 -14.45 29.24 -12.00
CA ASN A 44 -13.59 29.81 -10.97
C ASN A 44 -13.68 29.00 -9.67
N GLU A 45 -14.89 28.63 -9.25
CA GLU A 45 -15.09 27.82 -8.05
C GLU A 45 -14.47 26.42 -8.18
N LEU A 46 -14.63 25.78 -9.34
CA LEU A 46 -13.99 24.52 -9.66
C LEU A 46 -12.46 24.66 -9.62
N TYR A 47 -11.91 25.72 -10.22
CA TYR A 47 -10.48 25.98 -10.19
C TYR A 47 -9.97 26.14 -8.75
N ARG A 48 -10.66 26.92 -7.92
CA ARG A 48 -10.34 27.11 -6.50
C ARG A 48 -10.38 25.78 -5.74
N SER A 49 -11.45 25.01 -5.90
CA SER A 49 -11.58 23.69 -5.28
C SER A 49 -10.45 22.74 -5.71
N LYS A 50 -10.11 22.71 -7.01
CA LYS A 50 -8.98 21.91 -7.51
C LYS A 50 -7.65 22.35 -6.89
N THR A 51 -7.40 23.65 -6.77
CA THR A 51 -6.17 24.15 -6.15
C THR A 51 -6.10 23.81 -4.66
N TYR A 52 -7.23 23.89 -3.95
CA TYR A 52 -7.32 23.52 -2.55
C TYR A 52 -7.08 22.03 -2.34
N ASN A 53 -7.75 21.17 -3.11
CA ASN A 53 -7.55 19.72 -3.05
C ASN A 53 -6.11 19.35 -3.34
N LYS A 54 -5.49 19.97 -4.37
CA LYS A 54 -4.08 19.74 -4.67
C LYS A 54 -3.15 20.16 -3.52
N ALA A 55 -3.44 21.28 -2.85
CA ALA A 55 -2.68 21.72 -1.68
C ALA A 55 -2.80 20.74 -0.51
N MET A 56 -4.03 20.28 -0.24
CA MET A 56 -4.31 19.28 0.79
C MET A 56 -3.62 17.94 0.50
N GLU A 57 -3.65 17.48 -0.75
CA GLU A 57 -2.93 16.29 -1.20
C GLU A 57 -1.43 16.44 -0.95
N MET A 58 -0.83 17.60 -1.28
CA MET A 58 0.59 17.86 -1.00
C MET A 58 0.92 17.85 0.51
N GLU A 59 0.03 18.36 1.37
CA GLU A 59 0.20 18.33 2.83
C GLU A 59 0.07 16.90 3.39
N LEU A 60 -0.89 16.12 2.89
CA LEU A 60 -1.03 14.69 3.22
C LEU A 60 0.23 13.92 2.80
N HIS A 61 0.73 14.17 1.59
CA HIS A 61 1.97 13.59 1.07
C HIS A 61 3.18 13.93 1.95
N ALA A 62 3.35 15.20 2.32
CA ALA A 62 4.42 15.64 3.21
C ALA A 62 4.33 15.02 4.62
N THR A 63 3.12 14.87 5.16
CA THR A 63 2.90 14.29 6.49
C THR A 63 3.09 12.78 6.51
N ARG A 64 2.73 12.10 5.41
CA ARG A 64 2.86 10.64 5.26
C ARG A 64 4.22 10.20 4.73
N GLY A 65 5.06 11.15 4.29
CA GLY A 65 6.32 10.84 3.59
C GLY A 65 6.10 10.22 2.21
N GLU A 66 4.91 10.41 1.62
CA GLU A 66 4.56 9.89 0.29
C GLU A 66 4.91 10.95 -0.77
N VAL A 67 5.57 10.54 -1.86
CA VAL A 67 6.01 11.45 -2.94
C VAL A 67 4.84 11.72 -3.90
N PRO A 68 4.62 12.98 -4.36
CA PRO A 68 3.58 13.28 -5.35
C PRO A 68 3.79 12.53 -6.68
N PRO A 69 2.73 12.12 -7.38
CA PRO A 69 2.86 11.46 -8.68
C PRO A 69 3.46 12.41 -9.73
N GLY A 70 4.62 12.06 -10.30
CA GLY A 70 5.17 12.71 -11.51
C GLY A 70 6.50 13.45 -11.38
N THR A 71 7.23 13.38 -10.26
CA THR A 71 8.61 13.89 -10.19
C THR A 71 9.62 12.84 -10.69
N PRO A 72 10.42 13.14 -11.75
CA PRO A 72 11.54 12.31 -12.12
C PRO A 72 12.67 12.55 -11.11
N TYR A 73 13.17 11.48 -10.49
CA TYR A 73 14.17 11.47 -9.42
C TYR A 73 13.68 11.90 -8.03
N ASP A 74 13.02 10.94 -7.36
CA ASP A 74 13.24 10.74 -5.93
C ASP A 74 13.84 9.32 -5.76
N PRO A 75 15.01 9.14 -5.13
CA PRO A 75 15.50 7.81 -4.76
C PRO A 75 14.54 7.01 -3.86
N LEU A 76 13.54 7.65 -3.25
CA LEU A 76 12.41 7.03 -2.53
C LEU A 76 11.24 6.63 -3.44
N ASN A 77 11.15 7.16 -4.67
CA ASN A 77 10.13 6.80 -5.64
C ASN A 77 10.60 5.65 -6.55
N LYS A 78 11.29 4.66 -5.95
CA LYS A 78 11.56 3.39 -6.63
C LYS A 78 10.24 2.64 -6.76
N VAL A 79 9.57 2.80 -7.89
CA VAL A 79 8.42 1.99 -8.24
C VAL A 79 8.91 0.56 -8.47
N TYR A 80 8.77 -0.28 -7.44
CA TYR A 80 9.08 -1.69 -7.57
C TYR A 80 7.97 -2.37 -8.38
N PRO A 81 8.29 -3.18 -9.41
CA PRO A 81 7.32 -3.88 -10.23
C PRO A 81 6.77 -5.11 -9.48
N LEU A 82 6.38 -4.98 -8.22
CA LEU A 82 5.82 -6.07 -7.42
C LEU A 82 4.29 -6.02 -7.48
N LYS A 83 3.67 -7.14 -7.88
CA LYS A 83 2.21 -7.31 -7.91
C LYS A 83 1.72 -8.23 -6.80
N ASN A 84 2.42 -9.32 -6.54
CA ASN A 84 2.11 -10.23 -5.43
C ASN A 84 3.38 -10.96 -4.97
N ILE A 85 3.27 -11.66 -3.85
CA ILE A 85 4.26 -12.64 -3.42
C ILE A 85 3.60 -14.02 -3.44
N THR A 86 4.38 -15.05 -3.76
CA THR A 86 3.95 -16.45 -3.58
C THR A 86 5.01 -17.23 -2.82
N LEU A 87 4.60 -18.31 -2.16
CA LEU A 87 5.52 -19.20 -1.47
C LEU A 87 5.92 -20.37 -2.37
N GLY A 88 7.23 -20.51 -2.59
CA GLY A 88 7.79 -21.50 -3.48
C GLY A 88 7.56 -22.93 -2.99
N ARG A 89 7.73 -23.89 -3.91
CA ARG A 89 7.44 -25.31 -3.65
C ARG A 89 8.25 -25.88 -2.49
N GLN A 90 9.51 -25.47 -2.35
CA GLN A 90 10.44 -25.95 -1.30
C GLN A 90 10.20 -25.30 0.07
N THR A 91 9.17 -24.46 0.23
CA THR A 91 8.77 -23.96 1.54
C THR A 91 8.20 -25.10 2.39
N GLY A 92 8.83 -25.39 3.53
CA GLY A 92 8.50 -26.47 4.44
C GLY A 92 9.62 -26.75 5.46
N GLY A 93 9.52 -27.88 6.15
CA GLY A 93 10.59 -28.34 7.04
C GLY A 93 11.84 -28.76 6.29
N VAL A 94 13.00 -28.57 6.91
CA VAL A 94 14.29 -29.01 6.38
C VAL A 94 15.10 -29.71 7.47
N ASP A 95 15.68 -30.84 7.09
CA ASP A 95 16.69 -31.58 7.85
C ASP A 95 18.05 -30.92 7.63
N LEU A 96 18.67 -30.45 8.71
CA LEU A 96 19.99 -29.78 8.65
C LEU A 96 21.15 -30.68 9.06
N ASP A 97 20.90 -31.79 9.76
CA ASP A 97 21.95 -32.61 10.36
C ASP A 97 21.97 -34.06 9.85
N GLY A 98 21.10 -34.40 8.90
CA GLY A 98 20.96 -35.71 8.30
C GLY A 98 20.32 -36.75 9.24
N GLN A 99 19.80 -36.32 10.39
CA GLN A 99 19.12 -37.19 11.33
C GLN A 99 17.62 -37.22 11.05
N THR A 100 16.91 -38.11 11.74
CA THR A 100 15.47 -38.22 11.56
C THR A 100 14.77 -37.00 12.14
N GLY A 101 14.28 -36.11 11.28
CA GLY A 101 13.54 -34.93 11.68
C GLY A 101 13.71 -33.80 10.70
N GLU A 102 12.91 -32.75 10.88
CA GLU A 102 13.10 -31.47 10.22
C GLU A 102 13.30 -30.40 11.31
N GLU A 103 14.56 -30.07 11.60
CA GLU A 103 14.98 -29.19 12.71
C GLU A 103 14.84 -27.71 12.39
N ALA A 104 14.58 -27.36 11.13
CA ALA A 104 14.43 -25.99 10.69
C ALA A 104 13.27 -25.82 9.71
N LEU A 105 12.88 -24.57 9.54
CA LEU A 105 11.94 -24.12 8.54
C LEU A 105 12.71 -23.47 7.38
N GLN A 106 12.45 -23.93 6.17
CA GLN A 106 12.84 -23.23 4.96
C GLN A 106 11.62 -22.53 4.36
N VAL A 107 11.76 -21.24 4.06
CA VAL A 107 10.75 -20.42 3.38
C VAL A 107 11.35 -19.87 2.10
N ILE A 108 10.71 -20.20 0.97
CA ILE A 108 11.04 -19.64 -0.33
C ILE A 108 9.99 -18.60 -0.69
N ILE A 109 10.40 -17.34 -0.74
CA ILE A 109 9.53 -16.23 -1.12
C ILE A 109 9.81 -15.88 -2.58
N GLU A 110 8.77 -15.88 -3.40
CA GLU A 110 8.82 -15.57 -4.82
C GLU A 110 8.03 -14.27 -5.06
N PRO A 111 8.67 -13.09 -5.02
CA PRO A 111 8.02 -11.84 -5.41
C PRO A 111 7.79 -11.84 -6.92
N LYS A 112 6.56 -11.58 -7.36
CA LYS A 112 6.17 -11.66 -8.76
C LYS A 112 5.69 -10.32 -9.30
N ASP A 113 6.12 -10.01 -10.52
CA ASP A 113 5.69 -8.82 -11.23
C ASP A 113 4.31 -8.98 -11.90
N ALA A 114 3.92 -7.98 -12.70
CA ALA A 114 2.64 -8.00 -13.41
C ALA A 114 2.51 -9.17 -14.41
N GLU A 115 3.64 -9.66 -14.93
CA GLU A 115 3.77 -10.74 -15.89
C GLU A 115 4.03 -12.10 -15.21
N SER A 116 4.03 -12.13 -13.87
CA SER A 116 4.33 -13.32 -13.05
C SER A 116 5.79 -13.78 -13.09
N HIS A 117 6.72 -12.93 -13.53
CA HIS A 117 8.15 -13.20 -13.42
C HIS A 117 8.63 -12.96 -11.99
N VAL A 118 9.55 -13.81 -11.51
CA VAL A 118 10.13 -13.66 -10.18
C VAL A 118 11.19 -12.55 -10.21
N VAL A 119 10.97 -11.50 -9.42
CA VAL A 119 11.80 -10.29 -9.42
C VAL A 119 12.42 -10.04 -8.06
N LYS A 120 13.67 -9.57 -8.05
CA LYS A 120 14.37 -9.18 -6.82
C LYS A 120 13.94 -7.77 -6.44
N VAL A 121 13.27 -7.64 -5.30
CA VAL A 121 12.82 -6.35 -4.76
C VAL A 121 13.23 -6.22 -3.29
N PRO A 122 13.78 -5.07 -2.86
CA PRO A 122 14.17 -4.84 -1.47
C PRO A 122 12.93 -4.68 -0.60
N GLY A 123 13.03 -5.09 0.66
CA GLY A 123 11.95 -4.96 1.63
C GLY A 123 12.25 -5.71 2.91
N ASN A 124 11.35 -5.57 3.89
CA ASN A 124 11.42 -6.27 5.16
C ASN A 124 10.36 -7.37 5.20
N VAL A 125 10.70 -8.49 5.82
CA VAL A 125 9.81 -9.64 5.87
C VAL A 125 9.51 -10.02 7.31
N LEU A 126 8.24 -10.21 7.62
CA LEU A 126 7.78 -10.85 8.84
C LEU A 126 7.23 -12.23 8.49
N ILE A 127 7.81 -13.26 9.09
CA ILE A 127 7.40 -14.65 8.90
C ILE A 127 6.73 -15.11 10.19
N GLN A 128 5.49 -15.56 10.09
CA GLN A 128 4.73 -16.12 11.20
C GLN A 128 4.40 -17.57 10.91
N VAL A 129 4.54 -18.43 11.90
CA VAL A 129 4.13 -19.82 11.82
C VAL A 129 3.01 -20.07 12.80
N ILE A 130 1.94 -20.68 12.29
CA ILE A 130 0.78 -21.11 13.03
C ILE A 130 0.76 -22.63 13.01
N GLU A 131 0.58 -23.21 14.17
CA GLU A 131 0.38 -24.63 14.35
C GLU A 131 -1.11 -24.97 14.28
N ILE A 132 -1.45 -26.04 13.57
CA ILE A 132 -2.82 -26.51 13.38
C ILE A 132 -2.94 -27.87 14.08
N SER A 133 -3.56 -27.90 15.25
CA SER A 133 -3.78 -29.14 15.99
C SER A 133 -4.64 -30.15 15.22
N THR A 134 -4.66 -31.40 15.67
CA THR A 134 -5.55 -32.45 15.13
C THR A 134 -7.03 -32.10 15.22
N GLU A 135 -7.40 -31.26 16.19
CA GLU A 135 -8.75 -30.72 16.40
C GLU A 135 -9.05 -29.49 15.51
N GLY A 136 -8.05 -29.02 14.75
CA GLY A 136 -8.17 -27.85 13.87
C GLY A 136 -7.96 -26.50 14.55
N LEU A 137 -7.59 -26.47 15.84
CA LEU A 137 -7.24 -25.24 16.55
C LEU A 137 -5.93 -24.66 15.98
N LYS A 138 -5.96 -23.36 15.69
CA LYS A 138 -4.83 -22.58 15.15
C LYS A 138 -4.14 -21.83 16.28
N THR A 139 -2.89 -22.17 16.58
CA THR A 139 -2.10 -21.52 17.63
C THR A 139 -0.82 -20.89 17.06
N PRO A 140 -0.50 -19.62 17.38
CA PRO A 140 0.75 -19.03 16.94
C PRO A 140 1.94 -19.76 17.57
N LEU A 141 2.89 -20.22 16.75
CA LEU A 141 4.06 -20.97 17.19
C LEU A 141 5.30 -20.09 17.27
N SER A 142 5.63 -19.38 16.21
CA SER A 142 6.88 -18.63 16.11
C SER A 142 6.80 -17.48 15.12
N THR A 143 7.67 -16.48 15.31
CA THR A 143 7.75 -15.32 14.43
C THR A 143 9.20 -14.89 14.24
N TRP A 144 9.57 -14.58 13.00
CA TRP A 144 10.88 -14.04 12.62
C TRP A 144 10.69 -12.73 11.86
N GLN A 145 11.59 -11.78 12.13
CA GLN A 145 11.70 -10.53 11.40
C GLN A 145 13.02 -10.58 10.64
N VAL A 146 12.96 -10.38 9.32
CA VAL A 146 14.12 -10.38 8.44
C VAL A 146 14.23 -8.99 7.84
N SER A 147 15.35 -8.34 8.12
CA SER A 147 15.65 -7.01 7.57
C SER A 147 15.96 -7.09 6.07
N ASN A 148 15.84 -5.97 5.36
CA ASN A 148 16.22 -5.89 3.94
C ASN A 148 17.67 -6.36 3.68
N ASP A 149 18.60 -6.03 4.58
CA ASP A 149 20.00 -6.42 4.44
C ASP A 149 20.18 -7.95 4.50
N GLU A 150 19.48 -8.63 5.39
CA GLU A 150 19.49 -10.09 5.50
C GLU A 150 18.75 -10.75 4.33
N LEU A 151 17.57 -10.20 3.99
CA LEU A 151 16.76 -10.68 2.88
C LEU A 151 17.53 -10.63 1.57
N SER A 152 18.21 -9.51 1.29
CA SER A 152 18.96 -9.31 0.04
C SER A 152 20.06 -10.36 -0.18
N LYS A 153 20.67 -10.85 0.91
CA LYS A 153 21.70 -11.91 0.93
C LYS A 153 21.11 -13.30 0.68
N SER A 154 19.84 -13.51 1.01
CA SER A 154 19.13 -14.78 0.83
C SER A 154 18.63 -15.02 -0.60
N TRP A 155 18.79 -14.04 -1.50
CA TRP A 155 18.34 -14.16 -2.89
C TRP A 155 19.08 -15.28 -3.63
N ARG A 156 18.32 -16.20 -4.22
CA ARG A 156 18.81 -17.26 -5.10
C ARG A 156 18.19 -17.10 -6.49
N ASN A 157 19.02 -17.28 -7.51
CA ASN A 157 18.60 -17.36 -8.90
C ASN A 157 19.32 -18.56 -9.52
N GLY A 158 18.69 -19.72 -9.47
CA GLY A 158 19.26 -20.97 -9.94
C GLY A 158 18.23 -21.85 -10.64
N LEU A 159 18.69 -22.97 -11.19
CA LEU A 159 17.84 -23.87 -11.99
C LEU A 159 16.66 -24.49 -11.20
N LEU A 160 16.84 -24.67 -9.89
CA LEU A 160 15.85 -25.32 -9.01
C LEU A 160 15.05 -24.34 -8.15
N THR A 161 15.58 -23.15 -7.89
CA THR A 161 15.01 -22.17 -6.96
C THR A 161 15.32 -20.76 -7.45
N THR A 162 14.26 -19.95 -7.62
CA THR A 162 14.38 -18.52 -7.91
C THR A 162 13.52 -17.76 -6.92
N GLY A 163 14.13 -16.92 -6.08
CA GLY A 163 13.46 -16.21 -4.99
C GLY A 163 14.35 -16.02 -3.76
N TYR A 164 13.78 -15.51 -2.68
CA TYR A 164 14.45 -15.39 -1.38
C TYR A 164 14.34 -16.72 -0.63
N ALA A 165 15.48 -17.35 -0.33
CA ALA A 165 15.54 -18.63 0.37
C ALA A 165 16.03 -18.42 1.80
N LEU A 166 15.09 -18.40 2.75
CA LEU A 166 15.35 -18.17 4.16
C LEU A 166 15.26 -19.50 4.91
N THR A 167 16.31 -19.85 5.65
CA THR A 167 16.33 -21.03 6.53
C THR A 167 16.44 -20.54 7.96
N MET A 168 15.48 -20.90 8.80
CA MET A 168 15.38 -20.47 10.19
C MET A 168 15.23 -21.68 11.09
N GLN A 169 16.00 -21.73 12.18
CA GLN A 169 15.84 -22.77 13.20
C GLN A 169 14.59 -22.52 14.03
N TRP A 170 13.95 -23.59 14.49
CA TRP A 170 12.78 -23.51 15.37
C TRP A 170 13.15 -22.83 16.69
N LYS A 171 12.42 -21.78 17.07
CA LYS A 171 12.52 -21.17 18.42
C LYS A 171 11.83 -22.02 19.48
N LEU A 172 10.75 -22.68 19.08
CA LEU A 172 10.00 -23.65 19.86
C LEU A 172 9.66 -24.82 18.94
N TRP A 173 9.81 -26.05 19.44
CA TRP A 173 9.40 -27.22 18.69
C TRP A 173 7.87 -27.27 18.53
N PRO A 174 7.36 -27.47 17.31
CA PRO A 174 5.95 -27.76 17.11
C PRO A 174 5.52 -29.06 17.79
N ASN A 175 4.25 -29.12 18.21
CA ASN A 175 3.64 -30.35 18.74
C ASN A 175 2.87 -31.12 17.67
N SER A 176 2.44 -30.45 16.61
CA SER A 176 1.74 -30.97 15.44
C SER A 176 2.64 -30.95 14.21
N ASP A 177 2.40 -31.92 13.33
CA ASP A 177 2.99 -32.00 12.00
C ASP A 177 2.34 -31.03 11.01
N LYS A 178 1.16 -30.46 11.30
CA LYS A 178 0.46 -29.54 10.39
C LYS A 178 0.73 -28.10 10.77
N LEU A 179 1.43 -27.39 9.90
CA LEU A 179 1.81 -26.00 10.09
C LEU A 179 1.35 -25.14 8.93
N ARG A 180 1.09 -23.88 9.24
CA ARG A 180 0.85 -22.81 8.28
C ARG A 180 1.92 -21.75 8.45
N VAL A 181 2.59 -21.40 7.36
CA VAL A 181 3.46 -20.22 7.33
C VAL A 181 2.70 -19.07 6.69
N ILE A 182 2.79 -17.88 7.28
CA ILE A 182 2.28 -16.62 6.77
C ILE A 182 3.47 -15.68 6.63
N VAL A 183 3.60 -15.07 5.47
CA VAL A 183 4.69 -14.16 5.14
C VAL A 183 4.11 -12.80 4.80
N HIS A 184 4.54 -11.79 5.55
CA HIS A 184 4.25 -10.39 5.31
C HIS A 184 5.49 -9.73 4.74
N PHE A 185 5.42 -9.29 3.49
CA PHE A 185 6.50 -8.62 2.77
C PHE A 185 6.18 -7.14 2.65
N LYS A 186 6.93 -6.30 3.34
CA LYS A 186 6.78 -4.85 3.31
C LYS A 186 7.90 -4.22 2.47
N LEU A 187 7.54 -3.59 1.37
CA LEU A 187 8.47 -2.80 0.55
C LEU A 187 8.88 -1.50 1.25
N ASP A 188 9.99 -0.91 0.78
CA ASP A 188 10.44 0.41 1.24
C ASP A 188 9.44 1.53 0.90
N ASP A 189 8.61 1.34 -0.13
CA ASP A 189 7.51 2.24 -0.51
C ASP A 189 6.28 2.12 0.40
N GLY A 190 6.33 1.25 1.41
CA GLY A 190 5.26 1.04 2.39
C GLY A 190 4.21 0.01 1.98
N ARG A 191 4.18 -0.46 0.73
CA ARG A 191 3.23 -1.51 0.30
C ARG A 191 3.51 -2.82 1.04
N LEU A 192 2.44 -3.46 1.49
CA LEU A 192 2.46 -4.74 2.18
C LEU A 192 1.84 -5.82 1.29
N PHE A 193 2.53 -6.95 1.17
CA PHE A 193 2.05 -8.13 0.47
C PHE A 193 2.03 -9.31 1.43
N GLU A 194 1.05 -10.18 1.27
CA GLU A 194 0.85 -11.35 2.13
C GLU A 194 0.76 -12.61 1.28
N ALA A 195 1.38 -13.69 1.76
CA ALA A 195 1.14 -15.03 1.26
C ALA A 195 1.19 -16.03 2.42
N GLU A 196 0.31 -17.02 2.33
CA GLU A 196 0.27 -18.14 3.26
C GLU A 196 0.41 -19.48 2.55
N LYS A 197 0.94 -20.48 3.25
CA LYS A 197 1.03 -21.85 2.75
C LYS A 197 0.99 -22.85 3.90
N ASP A 198 0.14 -23.85 3.76
CA ASP A 198 0.09 -25.01 4.65
C ASP A 198 1.16 -26.03 4.23
N PHE A 199 1.84 -26.63 5.19
CA PHE A 199 2.82 -27.69 4.97
C PHE A 199 2.81 -28.71 6.11
N THR A 200 3.34 -29.89 5.83
CA THR A 200 3.47 -30.98 6.80
C THR A 200 4.94 -31.16 7.17
N LEU A 201 5.22 -31.15 8.46
CA LEU A 201 6.54 -31.28 9.06
C LEU A 201 6.79 -32.72 9.51
N LYS A 202 7.97 -33.24 9.24
CA LYS A 202 8.41 -34.52 9.81
C LYS A 202 9.06 -34.30 11.17
N LEU A 203 8.29 -34.48 12.24
CA LEU A 203 8.78 -34.29 13.59
C LEU A 203 9.64 -35.47 14.08
N PRO A 204 10.83 -35.21 14.66
CA PRO A 204 11.52 -36.23 15.44
C PRO A 204 10.71 -36.62 16.68
N PRO A 205 10.89 -37.85 17.18
CA PRO A 205 10.50 -38.21 18.54
C PRO A 205 11.01 -37.18 19.55
N ALA A 206 10.19 -36.85 20.56
CA ALA A 206 10.49 -35.76 21.50
C ALA A 206 11.86 -35.87 22.19
N TYR A 207 12.33 -37.10 22.44
CA TYR A 207 13.63 -37.36 23.08
C TYR A 207 14.85 -37.09 22.16
N LEU A 208 14.65 -36.97 20.84
CA LEU A 208 15.71 -36.61 19.87
C LEU A 208 15.72 -35.12 19.54
N ARG A 209 14.74 -34.35 20.01
CA ARG A 209 14.62 -32.92 19.72
C ARG A 209 15.71 -32.15 20.48
N LYS A 210 16.66 -31.59 19.72
CA LYS A 210 17.68 -30.68 20.27
C LYS A 210 17.00 -29.39 20.74
N ALA A 211 17.47 -28.81 21.84
CA ALA A 211 16.95 -27.52 22.27
C ALA A 211 17.16 -26.47 21.15
N PRO A 212 16.13 -25.64 20.84
CA PRO A 212 16.28 -24.45 20.03
C PRO A 212 17.54 -23.69 20.40
N SER A 213 18.34 -23.30 19.41
CA SER A 213 19.45 -22.39 19.64
C SER A 213 18.87 -21.05 20.11
N VAL A 214 19.07 -20.72 21.38
CA VAL A 214 18.77 -19.38 21.89
C VAL A 214 19.77 -18.45 21.22
N GLU A 215 19.33 -17.73 20.20
CA GLU A 215 20.09 -16.60 19.66
C GLU A 215 20.25 -15.60 20.80
N THR A 216 21.42 -15.62 21.44
CA THR A 216 21.81 -14.65 22.47
C THR A 216 21.66 -13.27 21.86
N GLN A 217 20.57 -12.58 22.18
CA GLN A 217 20.49 -11.14 21.96
C GLN A 217 21.60 -10.54 22.82
N THR A 218 22.71 -10.19 22.19
CA THR A 218 23.78 -9.43 22.82
C THR A 218 23.18 -8.07 23.17
N ILE A 219 22.66 -7.96 24.39
CA ILE A 219 22.32 -6.67 24.98
C ILE A 219 23.63 -5.87 24.93
N PRO A 220 23.70 -4.72 24.22
CA PRO A 220 24.89 -3.91 24.26
C PRO A 220 25.15 -3.53 25.72
N PRO A 221 26.40 -3.62 26.23
CA PRO A 221 26.68 -3.27 27.60
C PRO A 221 26.23 -1.83 27.83
N THR A 222 25.30 -1.66 28.78
CA THR A 222 24.90 -0.37 29.34
C THR A 222 26.16 0.45 29.57
N SER A 223 26.30 1.54 28.81
CA SER A 223 27.38 2.49 29.01
C SER A 223 27.20 3.10 30.39
N THR A 224 27.98 2.62 31.36
CA THR A 224 28.05 3.20 32.70
C THR A 224 28.53 4.64 32.53
N MET A 225 27.61 5.60 32.65
CA MET A 225 27.96 7.01 32.74
C MET A 225 28.89 7.19 33.94
N ILE A 226 30.16 7.50 33.65
CA ILE A 226 31.14 7.92 34.64
C ILE A 226 30.72 9.33 35.09
N ILE A 227 30.23 9.43 36.32
CA ILE A 227 30.00 10.71 36.99
C ILE A 227 31.38 11.29 37.33
N PRO A 228 31.77 12.48 36.82
CA PRO A 228 33.03 13.10 37.21
C PRO A 228 32.94 13.62 38.65
N THR A 229 33.87 13.17 39.50
CA THR A 229 34.06 13.63 40.88
C THR A 229 34.48 15.10 40.89
N PRO A 230 33.90 15.97 41.74
CA PRO A 230 34.34 17.36 41.87
C PRO A 230 35.68 17.42 42.61
N GLY A 231 36.66 18.09 41.99
CA GLY A 231 37.99 18.33 42.57
C GLY A 231 37.94 19.32 43.72
N LEU A 232 38.83 19.09 44.70
CA LEU A 232 39.13 19.93 45.85
C LEU A 232 40.47 20.65 45.61
#